data_AF-B7G7L4-F1
#
_entry.id   AF-B7G7L4-F1
#
_cell.length_a   1.000
_cell.length_b   1.000
_cell.length_c   1.000
_cell.angle_alpha   90.00
_cell.angle_beta   90.00
_cell.angle_gamma   90.00
#
_symmetry.space_group_name_H-M   'P 1'
#
loop_
_entity.id
_entity.type
_entity.pdbx_description
1 polymer ?
#
loop_
_entity_poly.entity_id
_entity_poly.type
_entity_poly.pdbx_seq_one_letter_code
_entity_poly.pdbx_strand_id
1 'polypeptide(L)'
;RVEPKSYFANERTFIQWISAALLQVTVAVILLEYASHHPEYPLVSVGLLLCGAAGIVLTYALFNYHRRVKLLNTGSPYGYIDYMGPTFLALTIVVGIVVITVI
;
A
#
# COMPACT_ATOMS: atom_id res chain seq x y z
N ARG A 1 9.99 -30.13 4.43
CA ARG A 1 10.72 -29.11 3.64
C ARG A 1 9.68 -28.27 2.93
N VAL A 2 9.72 -26.95 3.07
CA VAL A 2 8.77 -26.04 2.41
C VAL A 2 9.05 -26.05 0.91
N GLU A 3 8.02 -26.11 0.10
CA GLU A 3 8.19 -26.08 -1.36
C GLU A 3 8.60 -24.67 -1.84
N PRO A 4 9.57 -24.55 -2.76
CA PRO A 4 10.04 -23.27 -3.31
C PRO A 4 8.91 -22.40 -3.88
N LYS A 5 7.85 -23.05 -4.39
CA LYS A 5 6.65 -22.38 -4.92
C LYS A 5 5.99 -21.41 -3.93
N SER A 6 6.09 -21.69 -2.63
CA SER A 6 5.46 -20.89 -1.58
C SER A 6 6.20 -19.57 -1.35
N TYR A 7 7.53 -19.57 -1.47
CA TYR A 7 8.34 -18.36 -1.42
C TYR A 7 8.08 -17.47 -2.64
N PHE A 8 8.08 -18.05 -3.85
CA PHE A 8 7.74 -17.32 -5.07
C PHE A 8 6.32 -16.73 -5.04
N ALA A 9 5.34 -17.45 -4.48
CA ALA A 9 4.00 -16.92 -4.31
C ALA A 9 3.99 -15.70 -3.36
N ASN A 10 4.74 -15.75 -2.26
CA ASN A 10 4.85 -14.64 -1.32
C ASN A 10 5.55 -13.40 -1.94
N GLU A 11 6.64 -13.62 -2.67
CA GLU A 11 7.35 -12.56 -3.41
C GLU A 11 6.43 -11.89 -4.44
N ARG A 12 5.65 -12.67 -5.21
CA ARG A 12 4.67 -12.14 -6.15
C ARG A 12 3.66 -11.23 -5.47
N THR A 13 3.09 -11.67 -4.35
CA THR A 13 2.14 -10.85 -3.59
C THR A 13 2.81 -9.58 -3.07
N PHE A 14 4.05 -9.66 -2.56
CA PHE A 14 4.79 -8.49 -2.11
C PHE A 14 5.06 -7.48 -3.24
N ILE A 15 5.45 -7.95 -4.42
CA ILE A 15 5.63 -7.09 -5.61
C ILE A 15 4.32 -6.41 -5.98
N GLN A 16 3.19 -7.13 -5.95
CA GLN A 16 1.87 -6.52 -6.23
C GLN A 16 1.52 -5.42 -5.23
N TRP A 17 1.81 -5.60 -3.94
CA TRP A 17 1.64 -4.58 -2.91
C TRP A 17 2.50 -3.34 -3.17
N ILE A 18 3.78 -3.53 -3.54
CA ILE A 18 4.67 -2.43 -3.90
C ILE A 18 4.14 -1.69 -5.13
N SER A 19 3.72 -2.41 -6.17
CA SER A 19 3.18 -1.80 -7.40
C SER A 19 1.96 -0.94 -7.10
N ALA A 20 1.05 -1.40 -6.23
CA ALA A 20 -0.12 -0.63 -5.85
C ALA A 20 0.24 0.64 -5.04
N ALA A 21 1.18 0.53 -4.09
CA ALA A 21 1.68 1.70 -3.37
C ALA A 21 2.41 2.69 -4.28
N LEU A 22 3.17 2.20 -5.26
CA LEU A 22 3.84 3.04 -6.24
C LEU A 22 2.83 3.83 -7.09
N LEU A 23 1.76 3.17 -7.56
CA LEU A 23 0.66 3.86 -8.26
C LEU A 23 0.04 4.95 -7.39
N GLN A 24 -0.17 4.68 -6.09
CA GLN A 24 -0.69 5.66 -5.15
C GLN A 24 0.26 6.86 -4.99
N VAL A 25 1.57 6.63 -4.89
CA VAL A 25 2.59 7.71 -4.87
C VAL A 25 2.58 8.50 -6.17
N THR A 26 2.46 7.85 -7.32
CA THR A 26 2.39 8.54 -8.62
C THR A 26 1.22 9.51 -8.66
N VAL A 27 0.03 9.09 -8.21
CA VAL A 27 -1.14 9.97 -8.11
C VAL A 27 -0.89 11.13 -7.14
N ALA A 28 -0.28 10.86 -5.99
CA ALA A 28 0.04 11.88 -5.01
C ALA A 28 1.01 12.95 -5.56
N VAL A 29 2.05 12.52 -6.28
CA VAL A 29 3.03 13.43 -6.90
C VAL A 29 2.38 14.28 -7.99
N ILE A 30 1.52 13.70 -8.84
CA ILE A 30 0.77 14.45 -9.85
C ILE A 30 -0.09 15.55 -9.19
N LEU A 31 -0.75 15.23 -8.06
CA LEU A 31 -1.54 16.21 -7.32
C LEU A 31 -0.67 17.31 -6.70
N LEU A 32 0.50 16.98 -6.16
CA LEU A 32 1.45 17.97 -5.61
C LEU A 32 1.97 18.90 -6.71
N GLU A 33 2.27 18.36 -7.89
CA GLU A 33 2.70 19.14 -9.05
C GLU A 33 1.58 20.05 -9.58
N TYR A 34 0.34 19.58 -9.57
CA TYR A 34 -0.80 20.42 -9.94
C TYR A 34 -1.03 21.54 -8.91
N ALA A 35 -0.88 21.23 -7.62
CA ALA A 35 -1.01 22.20 -6.53
C ALA A 35 0.05 23.31 -6.58
N SER A 36 1.27 23.01 -7.05
CA SER A 36 2.33 24.02 -7.17
C SER A 36 2.02 25.08 -8.25
N HIS A 37 1.26 24.70 -9.28
CA HIS A 37 0.80 25.61 -10.34
C HIS A 37 -0.53 26.31 -9.99
N HIS A 38 -1.29 25.77 -9.05
CA HIS A 38 -2.62 26.26 -8.65
C HIS A 38 -2.73 26.42 -7.12
N PRO A 39 -2.03 27.40 -6.53
CA PRO A 39 -1.99 27.61 -5.08
C PRO A 39 -3.34 27.98 -4.46
N GLU A 40 -4.32 28.38 -5.28
CA GLU A 40 -5.70 28.63 -4.86
C GLU A 40 -6.43 27.40 -4.28
N TYR A 41 -6.02 26.18 -4.64
CA TYR A 41 -6.61 24.95 -4.11
C TYR A 41 -5.69 24.30 -3.07
N PRO A 42 -6.18 23.82 -1.92
CA PRO A 42 -5.33 23.26 -0.87
C PRO A 42 -4.98 21.78 -1.13
N LEU A 43 -4.63 21.47 -2.38
CA LEU A 43 -4.31 20.12 -2.88
C LEU A 43 -2.97 19.59 -2.35
N VAL A 44 -2.09 20.46 -1.84
CA VAL A 44 -0.83 20.07 -1.18
C VAL A 44 -1.10 19.11 -0.01
N SER A 45 -2.13 19.41 0.80
CA SER A 45 -2.51 18.59 1.95
C SER A 45 -2.96 17.18 1.55
N VAL A 46 -3.73 17.09 0.46
CA VAL A 46 -4.21 15.82 -0.11
C VAL A 46 -3.08 14.99 -0.67
N GLY A 47 -2.17 15.61 -1.42
CA GLY A 47 -0.99 14.94 -1.97
C GLY A 47 -0.08 14.37 -0.87
N LEU A 48 0.19 15.14 0.19
CA LEU A 48 0.97 14.65 1.33
C LEU A 48 0.28 13.51 2.08
N LEU A 49 -1.04 13.58 2.27
CA LEU A 49 -1.83 12.51 2.89
C LEU A 49 -1.75 11.22 2.07
N LEU A 50 -1.93 11.30 0.75
CA LEU A 50 -1.84 10.13 -0.15
C LEU A 50 -0.44 9.52 -0.16
N CYS A 51 0.61 10.34 -0.16
CA CYS A 51 2.00 9.91 -0.01
C CYS A 51 2.23 9.17 1.32
N GLY A 52 1.77 9.74 2.44
CA GLY A 52 1.88 9.11 3.76
C GLY A 52 1.14 7.77 3.83
N ALA A 53 -0.07 7.72 3.28
CA ALA A 53 -0.86 6.50 3.19
C ALA A 53 -0.16 5.41 2.35
N ALA A 54 0.53 5.78 1.28
CA ALA A 54 1.30 4.82 0.47
C ALA A 54 2.48 4.24 1.27
N GLY A 55 3.12 5.06 2.12
CA GLY A 55 4.16 4.59 3.06
C GLY A 55 3.64 3.58 4.08
N ILE A 56 2.40 3.75 4.55
CA ILE A 56 1.73 2.78 5.44
C ILE A 56 1.50 1.46 4.71
N VAL A 57 0.99 1.51 3.47
CA VAL A 57 0.77 0.31 2.63
C VAL A 57 2.08 -0.44 2.39
N LEU A 58 3.18 0.26 2.07
CA LEU A 58 4.50 -0.35 1.88
C LEU A 58 5.01 -1.02 3.16
N THR A 59 4.88 -0.34 4.29
CA THR A 59 5.31 -0.88 5.59
C THR A 59 4.50 -2.12 5.95
N TYR A 60 3.20 -2.10 5.70
CA TYR A 60 2.30 -3.24 5.90
C TYR A 60 2.68 -4.43 5.01
N ALA A 61 2.94 -4.18 3.72
CA ALA A 61 3.37 -5.20 2.78
C ALA A 61 4.69 -5.86 3.21
N LEU A 62 5.66 -5.06 3.66
CA LEU A 62 6.95 -5.55 4.16
C LEU A 62 6.78 -6.40 5.43
N PHE A 63 5.94 -5.95 6.36
CA PHE A 63 5.63 -6.70 7.57
C PHE A 63 5.00 -8.06 7.24
N ASN A 64 4.00 -8.07 6.34
CA ASN A 64 3.35 -9.30 5.91
C ASN A 64 4.30 -10.26 5.19
N TYR A 65 5.21 -9.74 4.36
CA TYR A 65 6.23 -10.54 3.70
C TYR A 65 7.09 -11.28 4.73
N HIS A 66 7.64 -10.56 5.73
CA HIS A 66 8.46 -11.16 6.78
C HIS A 66 7.67 -12.13 7.67
N ARG A 67 6.43 -11.78 8.02
CA ARG A 67 5.54 -12.67 8.79
C ARG A 67 5.34 -14.00 8.06
N ARG A 68 5.06 -13.95 6.75
CA ARG A 68 4.86 -15.14 5.92
C ARG A 68 6.14 -15.96 5.75
N VAL A 69 7.29 -15.33 5.55
CA VAL A 69 8.59 -16.04 5.50
C VAL A 69 8.85 -16.79 6.82
N LYS A 70 8.58 -16.15 7.97
CA LYS A 70 8.71 -16.79 9.29
C LYS A 70 7.75 -17.99 9.44
N LEU A 71 6.50 -17.83 9.05
CA LEU A 71 5.49 -18.90 9.10
C LEU A 71 5.89 -20.09 8.22
N LEU A 72 6.36 -19.83 7.00
CA LEU A 72 6.88 -20.85 6.09
C LEU A 72 8.04 -21.61 6.74
N ASN A 73 9.03 -20.90 7.29
CA ASN A 73 10.19 -21.53 7.95
C ASN A 73 9.78 -22.40 9.15
N THR A 74 8.75 -21.99 9.90
CA THR A 74 8.23 -22.75 11.05
C THR A 74 7.30 -23.91 10.66
N GLY A 75 6.88 -24.01 9.39
CA GLY A 75 5.95 -25.06 8.93
C GLY A 75 4.55 -24.97 9.54
N SER A 76 4.16 -23.82 10.11
CA SER A 76 2.83 -23.64 10.70
C SER A 76 1.76 -23.74 9.60
N PRO A 77 0.67 -24.51 9.79
CA PRO A 77 -0.44 -24.59 8.83
C PRO A 77 -1.41 -23.40 8.91
N TYR A 78 -1.30 -22.54 9.94
CA TYR A 78 -2.24 -21.45 10.22
C TYR A 78 -1.56 -20.08 10.16
N GLY A 79 -2.30 -19.04 9.72
CA GLY A 79 -1.85 -17.63 9.73
C GLY A 79 -1.41 -17.03 8.39
N TYR A 80 -1.58 -17.75 7.26
CA TYR A 80 -1.24 -17.25 5.92
C TYR A 80 -2.27 -16.29 5.33
N ILE A 81 -3.52 -16.37 5.78
CA ILE A 81 -4.60 -15.56 5.25
C ILE A 81 -4.41 -14.12 5.73
N ASP A 82 -4.48 -13.20 4.79
CA ASP A 82 -4.53 -11.77 5.05
C ASP A 82 -5.99 -11.32 4.89
N TYR A 83 -6.64 -10.98 5.99
CA TYR A 83 -8.04 -10.56 6.01
C TYR A 83 -8.22 -9.05 5.85
N MET A 84 -7.18 -8.25 6.08
CA MET A 84 -7.32 -6.80 6.25
C MET A 84 -6.58 -6.00 5.19
N GLY A 85 -5.57 -6.56 4.52
CA GLY A 85 -4.78 -5.86 3.52
C GLY A 85 -5.62 -5.14 2.47
N PRO A 86 -6.48 -5.84 1.70
CA PRO A 86 -7.25 -5.22 0.62
C PRO A 86 -8.16 -4.07 1.11
N THR A 87 -8.76 -4.24 2.30
CA THR A 87 -9.61 -3.24 2.93
C THR A 87 -8.82 -1.98 3.28
N PHE A 88 -7.60 -2.12 3.82
CA PHE A 88 -6.75 -0.96 4.12
C PHE A 88 -6.37 -0.18 2.87
N LEU A 89 -6.00 -0.85 1.79
CA LEU A 89 -5.63 -0.19 0.53
C LEU A 89 -6.82 0.53 -0.12
N ALA A 90 -8.00 -0.11 -0.12
CA ALA A 90 -9.20 0.54 -0.62
C ALA A 90 -9.56 1.77 0.23
N LEU A 91 -9.46 1.66 1.56
CA LEU A 91 -9.77 2.74 2.49
C LEU A 91 -8.86 3.95 2.27
N THR A 92 -7.56 3.77 2.06
CA THR A 92 -6.63 4.89 1.85
C THR A 92 -6.97 5.68 0.58
N ILE A 93 -7.37 4.99 -0.48
CA ILE A 93 -7.80 5.63 -1.74
C ILE A 93 -9.14 6.36 -1.54
N VAL A 94 -10.12 5.71 -0.91
CA VAL A 94 -11.43 6.32 -0.64
C VAL A 94 -11.29 7.59 0.21
N VAL A 95 -10.46 7.55 1.27
CA VAL A 95 -10.19 8.73 2.09
C VAL A 95 -9.58 9.85 1.24
N GLY A 96 -8.61 9.55 0.38
CA GLY A 96 -8.05 10.55 -0.54
C GLY A 96 -9.10 11.19 -1.46
N ILE A 97 -10.03 10.39 -2.00
CA ILE A 97 -11.12 10.86 -2.87
C ILE A 97 -12.14 11.70 -2.09
N VAL A 98 -12.46 11.33 -0.86
CA VAL A 98 -13.38 12.12 -0.04
C VAL A 98 -12.76 13.46 0.32
N VAL A 99 -11.47 13.47 0.72
CA VAL A 99 -10.79 14.71 1.08
C VAL A 99 -10.67 15.65 -0.12
N ILE A 100 -10.37 15.14 -1.33
CA ILE A 100 -10.28 16.00 -2.53
C ILE A 100 -11.63 16.55 -3.00
N THR A 101 -12.75 15.87 -2.71
CA THR A 101 -14.09 16.31 -3.15
C THR A 101 -14.79 17.24 -2.16
N VAL A 102 -14.43 17.18 -0.88
CA VAL A 102 -14.99 18.03 0.19
C VAL A 102 -14.30 19.40 0.27
N ILE A 103 -13.07 19.48 -0.22
CA ILE A 103 -12.21 20.65 -0.24
C ILE A 103 -12.41 21.43 -1.55
#